data_AF-A0A1K0H6W7-F1
#
_entry.id   AF-A0A1K0H6W7-F1
#
_cell.length_a   1.000
_cell.length_b   1.000
_cell.length_c   1.000
_cell.angle_alpha   90.00
_cell.angle_beta   90.00
_cell.angle_gamma   90.00
#
_symmetry.space_group_name_H-M   'P 1'
#
loop_
_entity.id
_entity.type
_entity.pdbx_description
1 polymer ?
#
loop_
_entity_poly.entity_id
_entity_poly.type
_entity_poly.pdbx_seq_one_letter_code
_entity_poly.pdbx_strand_id
1 'polypeptide(L)'
;MTVTRAKAEFRLNDVDIADLSCQTRPNLYNLRGPPMRIYMIRDLRRKSDEKHQAMNTTLEKAAQKARETKRKRQENSDAAQETRREALTQALAEYRLRFLPEGKLCKAYLTDRWRGFGKRWTLEEVVSRLRDIHIINAHIPNFVDLLDSFLWSHGGSMTLEEAEAAAERDALRRFHERQPYWEARGHRCHCGVFIP
;
A
#
# COMPACT_ATOMS: atom_id res chain seq x y z
N MET A 1 5.78 -15.82 30.34
CA MET A 1 5.31 -15.71 28.94
C MET A 1 5.15 -14.23 28.57
N THR A 2 5.54 -13.80 27.38
CA THR A 2 5.43 -12.40 26.94
C THR A 2 3.98 -12.00 26.64
N VAL A 3 3.66 -10.70 26.71
CA VAL A 3 2.33 -10.13 26.36
C VAL A 3 1.83 -10.69 25.02
N THR A 4 2.64 -10.59 23.96
CA THR A 4 2.25 -10.98 22.61
C THR A 4 1.86 -12.46 22.53
N ARG A 5 2.65 -13.34 23.17
CA ARG A 5 2.34 -14.77 23.23
C ARG A 5 1.10 -15.06 24.07
N ALA A 6 0.96 -14.39 25.22
CA ALA A 6 -0.20 -14.54 26.08
C ALA A 6 -1.52 -14.20 25.36
N LYS A 7 -1.57 -13.06 24.66
CA LYS A 7 -2.74 -12.64 23.87
C LYS A 7 -3.06 -13.62 22.74
N ALA A 8 -2.03 -14.19 22.10
CA ALA A 8 -2.19 -15.13 21.00
C ALA A 8 -2.66 -16.52 21.46
N GLU A 9 -2.00 -17.09 22.49
CA GLU A 9 -2.23 -18.45 22.99
C GLU A 9 -3.49 -18.53 23.86
N PHE A 10 -3.72 -17.57 24.76
CA PHE A 10 -4.83 -17.55 25.71
C PHE A 10 -6.01 -16.65 25.30
N ARG A 11 -5.92 -16.03 24.11
CA ARG A 11 -6.98 -15.14 23.57
C ARG A 11 -7.39 -14.01 24.52
N LEU A 12 -6.43 -13.53 25.30
CA LEU A 12 -6.59 -12.37 26.18
C LEU A 12 -6.34 -11.07 25.41
N ASN A 13 -6.98 -9.98 25.83
CA ASN A 13 -6.72 -8.61 25.38
C ASN A 13 -5.90 -7.86 26.45
N ASP A 14 -5.57 -6.59 26.20
CA ASP A 14 -4.74 -5.82 27.15
C ASP A 14 -5.46 -5.52 28.47
N VAL A 15 -6.80 -5.42 28.44
CA VAL A 15 -7.63 -5.21 29.64
C VAL A 15 -7.60 -6.45 30.52
N ASP A 16 -7.72 -7.65 29.94
CA ASP A 16 -7.73 -8.91 30.68
C ASP A 16 -6.43 -9.13 31.48
N ILE A 17 -5.30 -8.66 30.95
CA ILE A 17 -3.97 -8.85 31.56
C ILE A 17 -3.48 -7.64 32.36
N ALA A 18 -4.22 -6.53 32.37
CA ALA A 18 -3.81 -5.28 33.01
C ALA A 18 -3.55 -5.46 34.50
N ASP A 19 -4.39 -6.25 35.16
CA ASP A 19 -4.35 -6.48 36.62
C ASP A 19 -3.48 -7.68 37.02
N LEU A 20 -2.84 -8.35 36.06
CA LEU A 20 -2.00 -9.51 36.35
C LEU A 20 -0.58 -9.07 36.74
N SER A 21 -0.08 -9.64 37.83
CA SER A 21 1.32 -9.47 38.24
C SER A 21 2.26 -9.92 37.11
N CYS A 22 3.23 -9.07 36.79
CA CYS A 22 4.22 -9.36 35.75
C CYS A 22 5.62 -8.91 36.17
N GLN A 23 6.62 -9.57 35.58
CA GLN A 23 8.00 -9.10 35.63
C GLN A 23 8.30 -8.26 34.40
N THR A 24 8.87 -7.08 34.63
CA THR A 24 9.29 -6.18 33.56
C THR A 24 10.78 -6.38 33.27
N ARG A 25 11.13 -6.54 31.99
CA ARG A 25 12.53 -6.69 31.51
C ARG A 25 12.80 -5.72 30.37
N PRO A 26 14.05 -5.28 30.17
CA PRO A 26 14.44 -4.51 28.99
C PRO A 26 14.07 -5.24 27.71
N ASN A 27 13.65 -4.50 26.69
CA ASN A 27 13.33 -5.07 25.39
C ASN A 27 14.61 -5.36 24.60
N LEU A 28 14.83 -6.65 24.31
CA LEU A 28 16.06 -7.14 23.67
C LEU A 28 16.18 -6.73 22.19
N TYR A 29 15.06 -6.42 21.53
CA TYR A 29 15.03 -6.06 20.10
C TYR A 29 15.10 -4.56 19.86
N ASN A 30 14.69 -3.76 20.86
CA ASN A 30 14.75 -2.31 20.81
C ASN A 30 14.89 -1.77 22.24
N LEU A 31 16.12 -1.43 22.63
CA LEU A 31 16.41 -0.93 23.98
C LEU A 31 15.71 0.40 24.30
N ARG A 32 15.32 1.18 23.27
CA ARG A 32 14.54 2.42 23.41
C ARG A 32 13.03 2.18 23.38
N GLY A 33 12.60 0.96 23.06
CA GLY A 33 11.19 0.57 23.01
C GLY A 33 10.60 0.32 24.40
N PRO A 34 9.27 0.13 24.48
CA PRO A 34 8.63 -0.23 25.74
C PRO A 34 9.17 -1.56 26.27
N PRO A 35 9.31 -1.70 27.60
CA PRO A 35 9.90 -2.89 28.20
C PRO A 35 9.00 -4.12 28.01
N MET A 36 9.61 -5.30 27.98
CA MET A 36 8.88 -6.56 27.90
C MET A 36 8.24 -6.90 29.24
N ARG A 37 6.93 -7.18 29.24
CA ARG A 37 6.21 -7.73 30.39
C ARG A 37 6.10 -9.25 30.27
N ILE A 38 6.47 -9.95 31.33
CA ILE A 38 6.51 -11.40 31.42
C ILE A 38 5.55 -11.85 32.52
N TYR A 39 4.50 -12.58 32.14
CA TYR A 39 3.47 -13.08 33.04
C TYR A 39 3.67 -14.56 33.38
N MET A 40 3.16 -14.97 34.52
CA MET A 40 3.07 -16.37 34.92
C MET A 40 2.00 -17.10 34.09
N ILE A 41 2.34 -18.30 33.59
CA ILE A 41 1.43 -19.09 32.74
C ILE A 41 0.17 -19.49 33.51
N ARG A 42 0.30 -19.79 34.80
CA ARG A 42 -0.82 -20.16 35.68
C ARG A 42 -1.88 -19.06 35.76
N ASP A 43 -1.45 -17.81 35.95
CA ASP A 43 -2.38 -16.67 36.04
C ASP A 43 -3.07 -16.39 34.71
N LEU A 44 -2.33 -16.51 33.60
CA LEU A 44 -2.89 -16.39 32.25
C LEU A 44 -3.95 -17.47 31.95
N ARG A 45 -3.70 -18.72 32.35
CA ARG A 45 -4.67 -19.81 32.20
C ARG A 45 -5.94 -19.53 32.98
N ARG A 46 -5.81 -19.20 34.27
CA ARG A 46 -6.97 -18.84 35.11
C ARG A 46 -7.78 -17.71 34.49
N LYS A 47 -7.12 -16.64 34.04
CA LYS A 47 -7.79 -15.49 33.41
C LYS A 47 -8.47 -15.86 32.09
N SER A 48 -7.85 -16.73 31.30
CA SER A 48 -8.46 -17.29 30.09
C SER A 48 -9.72 -18.07 30.41
N ASP A 49 -9.66 -18.97 31.39
CA ASP A 49 -10.80 -19.80 31.76
C ASP A 49 -11.97 -18.94 32.25
N GLU A 50 -11.70 -17.97 33.15
CA GLU A 50 -12.69 -16.97 33.62
C GLU A 50 -13.35 -16.23 32.44
N LYS A 51 -12.55 -15.74 31.49
CA LYS A 51 -13.04 -15.00 30.32
C LYS A 51 -13.94 -15.85 29.42
N HIS A 52 -13.50 -17.07 29.10
CA HIS A 52 -14.23 -17.92 28.17
C HIS A 52 -15.49 -18.51 28.82
N GLN A 53 -15.45 -18.79 30.13
CA GLN A 53 -16.64 -19.11 30.92
C GLN A 53 -17.65 -17.97 30.90
N ALA A 54 -17.24 -16.73 31.17
CA ALA A 54 -18.11 -15.56 31.12
C ALA A 54 -18.74 -15.34 29.72
N MET A 55 -18.04 -15.76 28.66
CA MET A 55 -18.51 -15.69 27.27
C MET A 55 -19.29 -16.95 26.82
N ASN A 56 -19.57 -17.90 27.72
CA ASN A 56 -20.21 -19.19 27.42
C ASN A 56 -19.55 -19.92 26.23
N THR A 57 -18.22 -19.87 26.15
CA THR A 57 -17.44 -20.47 25.06
C THR A 57 -16.22 -21.19 25.63
N THR A 58 -15.48 -21.88 24.76
CA THR A 58 -14.18 -22.47 25.10
C THR A 58 -13.06 -21.73 24.38
N LEU A 59 -11.84 -21.83 24.91
CA LEU A 59 -10.64 -21.31 24.24
C LEU A 59 -10.51 -21.87 22.82
N GLU A 60 -10.82 -23.15 22.62
CA GLU A 60 -10.78 -23.81 21.32
C GLU A 60 -11.81 -23.22 20.34
N LYS A 61 -13.06 -23.03 20.76
CA LYS A 61 -14.11 -22.41 19.93
C LYS A 61 -13.75 -20.96 19.57
N ALA A 62 -13.22 -20.20 20.53
CA ALA A 62 -12.73 -18.84 20.29
C ALA A 62 -11.55 -18.82 19.30
N ALA A 63 -10.61 -19.75 19.43
CA ALA A 63 -9.50 -19.89 18.50
C ALA A 63 -9.97 -20.28 17.10
N GLN A 64 -10.95 -21.18 16.98
CA GLN A 64 -11.55 -21.55 15.71
C GLN A 64 -12.25 -20.35 15.04
N LYS A 65 -13.11 -19.64 15.77
CA LYS A 65 -13.79 -18.44 15.26
C LYS A 65 -12.81 -17.36 14.80
N ALA A 66 -11.70 -17.18 15.51
CA ALA A 66 -10.64 -16.25 15.12
C ALA A 66 -9.94 -16.67 13.81
N ARG A 67 -9.67 -17.97 13.62
CA ARG A 67 -9.11 -18.51 12.37
C ARG A 67 -10.08 -18.33 11.20
N GLU A 68 -11.36 -18.64 11.39
CA GLU A 68 -12.39 -18.45 10.38
C GLU A 68 -12.56 -16.97 10.01
N THR A 69 -12.56 -16.08 11.00
CA THR A 69 -12.64 -14.63 10.77
C THR A 69 -11.42 -14.14 10.00
N LYS A 70 -10.22 -14.61 10.34
CA LYS A 70 -9.00 -14.28 9.60
C LYS A 70 -9.09 -14.78 8.15
N ARG A 71 -9.57 -16.00 7.94
CA ARG A 71 -9.75 -16.59 6.61
C ARG A 71 -10.73 -15.78 5.77
N LYS A 72 -11.93 -15.49 6.30
CA LYS A 72 -12.94 -14.67 5.63
C LYS A 72 -12.44 -13.26 5.28
N ARG A 73 -11.66 -12.64 6.18
CA ARG A 73 -11.03 -11.34 5.89
C ARG A 73 -10.03 -11.42 4.74
N GLN A 74 -9.26 -12.51 4.67
CA GLN A 74 -8.34 -12.75 3.56
C GLN A 74 -9.10 -12.99 2.26
N GLU A 75 -10.10 -13.89 2.26
CA GLU A 75 -10.97 -14.17 1.11
C GLU A 75 -11.62 -12.88 0.57
N ASN A 76 -12.18 -12.04 1.46
CA ASN A 76 -12.76 -10.76 1.07
C ASN A 76 -11.73 -9.77 0.52
N SER A 77 -10.51 -9.76 1.09
CA SER A 77 -9.43 -8.91 0.60
C SER A 77 -8.99 -9.35 -0.80
N ASP A 78 -8.85 -10.65 -1.03
CA ASP A 78 -8.43 -11.22 -2.31
C ASP A 78 -9.49 -10.98 -3.38
N ALA A 79 -10.77 -11.18 -3.05
CA ALA A 79 -11.90 -10.86 -3.94
C ALA A 79 -11.91 -9.37 -4.33
N ALA A 80 -11.74 -8.47 -3.36
CA ALA A 80 -11.67 -7.03 -3.63
C ALA A 80 -10.47 -6.64 -4.50
N GLN A 81 -9.32 -7.31 -4.31
CA GLN A 81 -8.13 -7.11 -5.15
C GLN A 81 -8.38 -7.56 -6.59
N GLU A 82 -9.03 -8.70 -6.79
CA GLU A 82 -9.33 -9.19 -8.13
C GLU A 82 -10.32 -8.27 -8.86
N THR A 83 -11.39 -7.81 -8.20
CA THR A 83 -12.30 -6.82 -8.80
C THR A 83 -11.57 -5.54 -9.22
N ARG A 84 -10.64 -5.05 -8.40
CA ARG A 84 -9.81 -3.87 -8.76
C ARG A 84 -8.89 -4.16 -9.93
N ARG A 85 -8.31 -5.36 -9.98
CA ARG A 85 -7.43 -5.78 -11.07
C ARG A 85 -8.19 -5.82 -12.39
N GLU A 86 -9.39 -6.41 -12.40
CA GLU A 86 -10.28 -6.45 -13.56
C GLU A 86 -10.63 -5.03 -14.03
N ALA A 87 -11.09 -4.17 -13.10
CA ALA A 87 -11.44 -2.78 -13.41
C ALA A 87 -10.25 -1.98 -13.97
N LEU A 88 -9.06 -2.12 -13.37
CA LEU A 88 -7.84 -1.46 -13.87
C LEU A 88 -7.41 -2.00 -15.23
N THR A 89 -7.54 -3.31 -15.45
CA THR A 89 -7.20 -3.93 -16.74
C THR A 89 -8.11 -3.43 -17.85
N GLN A 90 -9.43 -3.36 -17.59
CA GLN A 90 -10.42 -2.83 -18.53
C GLN A 90 -10.16 -1.36 -18.82
N ALA A 91 -9.98 -0.53 -17.79
CA ALA A 91 -9.74 0.90 -17.97
C ALA A 91 -8.44 1.18 -18.72
N LEU A 92 -7.36 0.42 -18.47
CA LEU A 92 -6.11 0.57 -19.22
C LEU A 92 -6.23 0.10 -20.68
N ALA A 93 -7.06 -0.91 -20.95
CA ALA A 93 -7.28 -1.43 -22.29
C ALA A 93 -7.92 -0.38 -23.23
N GLU A 94 -8.76 0.51 -22.71
CA GLU A 94 -9.32 1.65 -23.46
C GLU A 94 -8.21 2.54 -24.06
N TYR A 95 -7.13 2.72 -23.31
CA TYR A 95 -5.95 3.48 -23.74
C TYR A 95 -4.90 2.59 -24.42
N ARG A 96 -5.18 1.30 -24.64
CA ARG A 96 -4.21 0.28 -25.11
C ARG A 96 -2.97 0.13 -24.23
N LEU A 97 -3.08 0.50 -22.96
CA LEU A 97 -2.05 0.25 -21.96
C LEU A 97 -2.20 -1.16 -21.39
N ARG A 98 -1.07 -1.79 -21.08
CA ARG A 98 -1.06 -3.11 -20.45
C ARG A 98 -0.99 -2.97 -18.93
N PHE A 99 -1.82 -3.75 -18.25
CA PHE A 99 -1.72 -3.87 -16.81
C PHE A 99 -0.42 -4.60 -16.42
N LEU A 100 0.39 -3.96 -15.58
CA LEU A 100 1.66 -4.50 -15.07
C LEU A 100 1.58 -4.64 -13.55
N PRO A 101 1.31 -5.84 -13.00
CA PRO A 101 1.07 -6.03 -11.56
C PRO A 101 2.29 -5.70 -10.68
N GLU A 102 3.50 -5.89 -11.22
CA GLU A 102 4.75 -5.59 -10.51
C GLU A 102 5.07 -4.09 -10.42
N GLY A 103 4.37 -3.26 -11.21
CA GLY A 103 4.55 -1.81 -11.18
C GLY A 103 4.19 -1.23 -9.82
N LYS A 104 5.04 -0.35 -9.27
CA LYS A 104 4.85 0.28 -7.94
C LYS A 104 3.44 0.87 -7.78
N LEU A 105 2.94 1.55 -8.82
CA LEU A 105 1.63 2.21 -8.80
C LEU A 105 0.46 1.21 -8.86
N CYS A 106 0.52 0.23 -9.77
CA CYS A 106 -0.46 -0.87 -9.85
C CYS A 106 -0.55 -1.63 -8.54
N LYS A 107 0.59 -1.99 -7.95
CA LYS A 107 0.67 -2.68 -6.66
C LYS A 107 0.09 -1.83 -5.53
N ALA A 108 0.35 -0.53 -5.51
CA ALA A 108 -0.20 0.39 -4.51
C ALA A 108 -1.74 0.48 -4.61
N TYR A 109 -2.28 0.55 -5.83
CA TYR A 109 -3.72 0.56 -6.08
C TYR A 109 -4.42 -0.74 -5.63
N LEU A 110 -3.84 -1.90 -5.99
CA LEU A 110 -4.39 -3.20 -5.62
C LEU A 110 -4.35 -3.43 -4.10
N THR A 111 -3.22 -3.12 -3.46
CA THR A 111 -3.05 -3.37 -2.02
C THR A 111 -3.67 -2.30 -1.13
N ASP A 112 -4.45 -1.37 -1.71
CA ASP A 112 -5.15 -0.29 -1.03
C ASP A 112 -4.21 0.57 -0.15
N ARG A 113 -2.95 0.70 -0.58
CA ARG A 113 -1.97 1.52 0.11
C ARG A 113 -2.33 2.99 -0.06
N TRP A 114 -2.30 3.70 1.06
CA TRP A 114 -2.56 5.12 1.11
C TRP A 114 -1.44 5.91 0.41
N ARG A 115 -1.82 6.97 -0.30
CA ARG A 115 -0.92 7.99 -0.91
C ARG A 115 -0.30 8.93 0.15
N GLY A 116 -0.49 8.64 1.44
CA GLY A 116 -0.31 9.57 2.55
C GLY A 116 -1.65 10.06 3.11
N PHE A 117 -1.65 10.61 4.33
CA PHE A 117 -2.81 11.20 5.04
C PHE A 117 -4.16 10.46 4.92
N GLY A 118 -4.14 9.12 4.80
CA GLY A 118 -5.39 8.38 4.65
C GLY A 118 -6.16 8.69 3.37
N LYS A 119 -5.50 8.99 2.23
CA LYS A 119 -6.14 9.04 0.89
C LYS A 119 -5.76 7.81 0.04
N ARG A 120 -6.77 7.08 -0.46
CA ARG A 120 -6.59 5.91 -1.35
C ARG A 120 -6.40 6.37 -2.79
N TRP A 121 -5.68 5.56 -3.56
CA TRP A 121 -5.62 5.71 -5.01
C TRP A 121 -6.96 5.36 -5.64
N THR A 122 -7.54 6.28 -6.41
CA THR A 122 -8.71 6.01 -7.24
C THR A 122 -8.31 5.37 -8.57
N LEU A 123 -9.27 4.70 -9.24
CA LEU A 123 -9.04 4.10 -10.55
C LEU A 123 -8.60 5.16 -11.57
N GLU A 124 -9.30 6.30 -11.61
CA GLU A 124 -9.02 7.42 -12.51
C GLU A 124 -7.62 8.00 -12.28
N GLU A 125 -7.24 8.25 -11.02
CA GLU A 125 -5.89 8.78 -10.69
C GLU A 125 -4.79 7.82 -11.16
N VAL A 126 -4.98 6.50 -10.98
CA VAL A 126 -3.99 5.49 -11.37
C VAL A 126 -3.88 5.38 -12.88
N VAL A 127 -5.01 5.34 -13.58
CA VAL A 127 -5.05 5.30 -15.04
C VAL A 127 -4.39 6.56 -15.62
N SER A 128 -4.72 7.74 -15.09
CA SER A 128 -4.09 9.01 -15.50
C SER A 128 -2.57 8.97 -15.32
N ARG A 129 -2.08 8.54 -14.15
CA ARG A 129 -0.63 8.48 -13.91
C ARG A 129 0.07 7.43 -14.75
N LEU A 130 -0.55 6.28 -15.01
CA LEU A 130 0.02 5.28 -15.92
C LEU A 130 0.08 5.79 -17.36
N ARG A 131 -0.90 6.60 -17.79
CA ARG A 131 -0.85 7.32 -19.08
C ARG A 131 0.32 8.30 -19.12
N ASP A 132 0.47 9.14 -18.09
CA ASP A 132 1.57 10.11 -18.01
C ASP A 132 2.94 9.42 -18.10
N ILE A 133 3.14 8.35 -17.32
CA ILE A 133 4.37 7.56 -17.31
C ILE A 133 4.63 6.95 -18.70
N HIS A 134 3.60 6.43 -19.35
CA HIS A 134 3.73 5.91 -20.72
C HIS A 134 4.16 7.03 -21.67
N ILE A 135 3.51 8.19 -21.61
CA ILE A 135 3.82 9.33 -22.49
C ILE A 135 5.27 9.75 -22.33
N ILE A 136 5.73 9.93 -21.10
CA ILE A 136 7.10 10.32 -20.81
C ILE A 136 8.08 9.29 -21.37
N ASN A 137 7.88 8.01 -21.05
CA ASN A 137 8.80 6.95 -21.46
C ASN A 137 8.80 6.70 -22.98
N ALA A 138 7.67 6.87 -23.66
CA ALA A 138 7.53 6.56 -25.08
C ALA A 138 7.80 7.76 -26.00
N HIS A 139 7.62 9.00 -25.51
CA HIS A 139 7.67 10.21 -26.35
C HIS A 139 8.70 11.23 -25.93
N ILE A 140 9.29 11.10 -24.74
CA ILE A 140 10.29 12.03 -24.22
C ILE A 140 11.60 11.26 -23.99
N PRO A 141 12.34 10.94 -25.07
CA PRO A 141 13.56 10.13 -24.98
C PRO A 141 14.65 10.77 -24.12
N ASN A 142 14.62 12.09 -23.95
CA ASN A 142 15.61 12.86 -23.18
C ASN A 142 15.06 13.25 -21.79
N PHE A 143 14.16 12.44 -21.20
CA PHE A 143 13.59 12.75 -19.89
C PHE A 143 14.64 12.80 -18.78
N VAL A 144 15.67 11.95 -18.84
CA VAL A 144 16.78 11.96 -17.87
C VAL A 144 17.56 13.28 -17.95
N ASP A 145 17.89 13.74 -19.15
CA ASP A 145 18.57 15.03 -19.34
C ASP A 145 17.71 16.20 -18.83
N LEU A 146 16.39 16.10 -19.02
CA LEU A 146 15.43 17.08 -18.49
C LEU A 146 15.45 17.10 -16.96
N LEU A 147 15.41 15.92 -16.33
CA LEU A 147 15.48 15.79 -14.87
C LEU A 147 16.80 16.37 -14.32
N ASP A 148 17.92 16.02 -14.93
CA ASP A 148 19.23 16.55 -14.56
C ASP A 148 19.25 18.08 -14.68
N SER A 149 18.70 18.63 -15.77
CA SER A 149 18.63 20.08 -15.95
C SER A 149 17.89 20.77 -14.79
N PHE A 150 16.81 20.19 -14.26
CA PHE A 150 16.10 20.75 -13.10
C PHE A 150 16.92 20.70 -11.82
N LEU A 151 17.62 19.58 -11.57
CA LEU A 151 18.49 19.40 -10.41
C LEU A 151 19.66 20.39 -10.40
N TRP A 152 20.28 20.63 -11.55
CA TRP A 152 21.44 21.54 -11.68
C TRP A 152 21.03 23.02 -11.75
N SER A 153 19.93 23.36 -12.40
CA SER A 153 19.50 24.75 -12.60
C SER A 153 19.06 25.45 -11.31
N HIS A 154 18.70 24.69 -10.28
CA HIS A 154 18.24 25.23 -8.99
C HIS A 154 19.32 25.16 -7.90
N GLY A 155 20.58 24.88 -8.27
CA GLY A 155 21.72 24.93 -7.34
C GLY A 155 21.58 24.05 -6.11
N GLY A 156 20.86 22.92 -6.20
CA GLY A 156 20.61 22.01 -5.08
C GLY A 156 19.51 22.45 -4.10
N SER A 157 18.73 23.49 -4.41
CA SER A 157 17.61 23.94 -3.57
C SER A 157 16.33 23.10 -3.71
N MET A 158 16.24 22.26 -4.75
CA MET A 158 15.13 21.32 -4.95
C MET A 158 15.52 19.93 -4.46
N THR A 159 14.58 19.26 -3.79
CA THR A 159 14.68 17.83 -3.51
C THR A 159 14.51 17.02 -4.80
N LEU A 160 14.95 15.75 -4.79
CA LEU A 160 14.79 14.84 -5.93
C LEU A 160 13.30 14.69 -6.33
N GLU A 161 12.41 14.54 -5.35
CA GLU A 161 10.96 14.41 -5.61
C GLU A 161 10.37 15.66 -6.27
N GLU A 162 10.80 16.85 -5.85
CA GLU A 162 10.37 18.12 -6.46
C GLU A 162 10.88 18.25 -7.89
N ALA A 163 12.13 17.83 -8.15
CA ALA A 163 12.74 17.89 -9.46
C ALA A 163 12.08 16.89 -10.43
N GLU A 164 11.81 15.67 -9.98
CA GLU A 164 11.03 14.67 -10.73
C GLU A 164 9.65 15.22 -11.09
N ALA A 165 8.91 15.77 -10.13
CA ALA A 165 7.58 16.35 -10.37
C ALA A 165 7.61 17.57 -11.32
N ALA A 166 8.67 18.38 -11.29
CA ALA A 166 8.84 19.50 -12.22
C ALA A 166 9.16 19.01 -13.64
N ALA A 167 10.10 18.06 -13.77
CA ALA A 167 10.48 17.47 -15.04
C ALA A 167 9.30 16.74 -15.70
N GLU A 168 8.52 15.97 -14.93
CA GLU A 168 7.31 15.30 -15.44
C GLU A 168 6.29 16.30 -15.99
N ARG A 169 6.00 17.39 -15.25
CA ARG A 169 5.07 18.44 -15.69
C ARG A 169 5.55 19.11 -16.98
N ASP A 170 6.84 19.43 -17.07
CA ASP A 170 7.42 20.05 -18.25
C ASP A 170 7.39 19.11 -19.46
N ALA A 171 7.72 17.83 -19.25
CA ALA A 171 7.67 16.78 -20.27
C ALA A 171 6.26 16.61 -20.85
N LEU A 172 5.24 16.51 -19.98
CA LEU A 172 3.84 16.41 -20.39
C LEU A 172 3.36 17.68 -21.12
N ARG A 173 3.76 18.87 -20.65
CA ARG A 173 3.44 20.13 -21.33
C ARG A 173 3.99 20.14 -22.75
N ARG A 174 5.28 19.81 -22.93
CA ARG A 174 5.92 19.72 -24.26
C ARG A 174 5.25 18.71 -25.18
N PHE A 175 4.79 17.59 -24.63
CA PHE A 175 4.03 16.60 -25.38
C PHE A 175 2.71 17.18 -25.89
N HIS A 176 1.89 17.76 -25.02
CA HIS A 176 0.60 18.33 -25.38
C HIS A 176 0.70 19.54 -26.33
N GLU A 177 1.75 20.35 -26.22
CA GLU A 177 2.01 21.44 -27.18
C GLU A 177 2.27 20.92 -28.61
N ARG A 178 2.90 19.74 -28.74
CA ARG A 178 3.25 19.13 -30.02
C ARG A 178 2.18 18.21 -30.58
N GLN A 179 1.28 17.71 -29.73
CA GLN A 179 0.23 16.77 -30.09
C GLN A 179 -0.68 17.25 -31.25
N PRO A 180 -1.22 18.48 -31.26
CA PRO A 180 -2.09 18.95 -32.34
C PRO A 180 -1.42 18.92 -33.72
N TYR A 181 -0.12 19.21 -33.76
CA TYR A 181 0.66 19.20 -34.99
C TYR A 181 0.85 17.77 -35.53
N TRP A 182 1.04 16.78 -34.65
CA TRP A 182 1.13 15.38 -35.05
C TRP A 182 -0.22 14.83 -35.55
N GLU A 183 -1.30 15.16 -34.85
CA GLU A 183 -2.66 14.77 -35.22
C GLU A 183 -3.07 15.35 -36.59
N ALA A 184 -2.79 16.63 -36.83
CA ALA A 184 -3.08 17.31 -38.10
C ALA A 184 -2.38 16.68 -39.31
N ARG A 185 -1.23 16.01 -39.09
CA ARG A 185 -0.46 15.32 -40.13
C ARG A 185 -0.78 13.84 -40.24
N GLY A 186 -1.76 13.34 -39.50
CA GLY A 186 -2.12 11.92 -39.47
C GLY A 186 -1.05 11.03 -38.82
N HIS A 187 -0.06 11.61 -38.15
CA HIS A 187 0.91 10.85 -37.36
C HIS A 187 0.19 10.34 -36.12
N ARG A 188 -0.27 9.08 -36.17
CA ARG A 188 -0.70 8.38 -34.96
C ARG A 188 0.54 8.02 -34.16
N CYS A 189 0.43 8.11 -32.82
CA CYS A 189 1.48 7.62 -31.95
C CYS A 189 1.91 6.20 -32.35
N HIS A 190 3.20 5.98 -32.62
CA HIS A 190 3.73 4.64 -32.91
C HIS A 190 3.50 3.64 -31.76
N CYS A 191 3.28 4.15 -30.54
CA CYS A 191 2.92 3.37 -29.37
C CYS A 191 1.52 2.73 -29.45
N GLY A 192 0.66 3.18 -30.37
CA GLY A 192 -0.71 2.70 -30.52
C GLY A 192 -1.67 3.10 -29.39
N VAL A 193 -1.18 3.75 -28.32
CA VAL A 193 -1.95 4.24 -27.18
C VAL A 193 -2.83 5.41 -27.62
N PHE A 194 -4.12 5.33 -27.28
CA PHE A 194 -5.07 6.41 -27.52
C PHE A 194 -4.85 7.48 -26.44
N ILE A 195 -4.56 8.71 -26.85
CA ILE A 195 -4.39 9.83 -25.94
C ILE A 195 -5.48 10.83 -26.36
N PRO A 196 -6.67 10.80 -25.73
CA PRO A 196 -7.68 11.83 -25.96
C PRO A 196 -7.19 13.21 -25.50
#